data_AF-A0A7V9Q9H4-F1
#
_entry.id   AF-A0A7V9Q9H4-F1
#
_cell.length_a   1.000
_cell.length_b   1.000
_cell.length_c   1.000
_cell.angle_alpha   90.00
_cell.angle_beta   90.00
_cell.angle_gamma   90.00
#
_symmetry.space_group_name_H-M   'P 1'
#
loop_
_entity.id
_entity.type
_entity.pdbx_description
1 polymer ?
#
loop_
_entity_poly.entity_id
_entity_poly.type
_entity_poly.pdbx_seq_one_letter_code
_entity_poly.pdbx_strand_id
1 'polypeptide(L)'
;MLRQSILFLSDSPTAKKIVTRAPISRQMAERFVAGDTIADAIRAGRECNDAGLTASLDYLGESVSSRDEALTATEMAIRTVEAIVEDGIDGNISIKPTQLGLDIDEAFCRENVERLLTRAREVGNGEGEIFVRLDMESSEYVERTVALTEALWEAGYRNVGTVLQSYMRRTPDDVERLNLL
;
A
#
# COMPACT_ATOMS: atom_id res chain seq x y z
N MET A 1 -14.97 -25.74 -2.92
CA MET A 1 -16.37 -25.35 -3.16
C MET A 1 -16.73 -24.07 -2.42
N LEU A 2 -16.54 -23.97 -1.09
CA LEU A 2 -16.81 -22.73 -0.33
C LEU A 2 -16.12 -21.47 -0.90
N ARG A 3 -14.82 -21.54 -1.24
CA ARG A 3 -14.05 -20.41 -1.79
C ARG A 3 -14.65 -19.87 -3.09
N GLN A 4 -15.02 -20.73 -4.03
CA GLN A 4 -15.60 -20.32 -5.31
C GLN A 4 -17.00 -19.73 -5.13
N SER A 5 -17.81 -20.27 -4.22
CA SER A 5 -19.13 -19.71 -3.89
C SER A 5 -19.02 -18.32 -3.26
N ILE A 6 -18.04 -18.10 -2.38
CA ILE A 6 -17.77 -16.80 -1.77
C ILE A 6 -17.27 -15.80 -2.81
N LEU A 7 -16.32 -16.19 -3.67
CA LEU A 7 -15.80 -15.33 -4.75
C LEU A 7 -16.89 -14.95 -5.75
N PHE A 8 -17.73 -15.91 -6.15
CA PHE A 8 -18.85 -15.64 -7.04
C PHE A 8 -19.84 -14.64 -6.42
N LEU A 9 -20.06 -14.71 -5.10
CA LEU A 9 -20.93 -13.77 -4.38
C LEU A 9 -20.28 -12.39 -4.18
N SER A 10 -18.94 -12.29 -4.06
CA SER A 10 -18.26 -11.00 -3.93
C SER A 10 -18.32 -10.15 -5.20
N ASP A 11 -18.40 -10.80 -6.37
CA ASP A 11 -18.51 -10.11 -7.67
C ASP A 11 -19.95 -9.64 -7.98
N SER A 12 -20.94 -9.98 -7.13
CA SER A 12 -22.33 -9.58 -7.35
C SER A 12 -22.59 -8.14 -6.88
N PRO A 13 -23.00 -7.20 -7.77
CA PRO A 13 -23.28 -5.81 -7.38
C PRO A 13 -24.42 -5.68 -6.37
N THR A 14 -25.41 -6.58 -6.45
CA THR A 14 -26.55 -6.62 -5.54
C THR A 14 -26.13 -7.14 -4.16
N ALA A 15 -25.31 -8.19 -4.11
CA ALA A 15 -24.77 -8.69 -2.85
C ALA A 15 -23.84 -7.63 -2.21
N LYS A 16 -22.96 -7.00 -2.99
CA LYS A 16 -22.11 -5.87 -2.55
C LYS A 16 -22.97 -4.78 -1.90
N LYS A 17 -24.06 -4.35 -2.54
CA LYS A 17 -24.95 -3.30 -2.04
C LYS A 17 -25.73 -3.68 -0.77
N ILE A 18 -26.12 -4.95 -0.61
CA ILE A 18 -26.81 -5.45 0.59
C ILE A 18 -25.81 -5.54 1.75
N VAL A 19 -24.61 -6.09 1.50
CA VAL A 19 -23.56 -6.27 2.49
C VAL A 19 -22.97 -4.93 2.94
N THR A 20 -22.75 -3.96 2.05
CA THR A 20 -22.23 -2.64 2.48
C THR A 20 -23.25 -1.81 3.25
N ARG A 21 -24.55 -2.08 3.12
CA ARG A 21 -25.64 -1.35 3.81
C ARG A 21 -26.14 -2.01 5.09
N ALA A 22 -25.87 -3.29 5.29
CA ALA A 22 -26.28 -3.99 6.50
C ALA A 22 -25.34 -3.59 7.67
N PRO A 23 -25.89 -3.16 8.83
CA PRO A 23 -25.08 -2.72 9.98
C PRO A 23 -24.15 -3.83 10.51
N ILE A 24 -24.62 -5.07 10.49
CA ILE A 24 -23.88 -6.24 10.99
C ILE A 24 -22.63 -6.51 10.13
N SER A 25 -22.72 -6.38 8.82
CA SER A 25 -21.58 -6.58 7.92
C SER A 25 -20.59 -5.42 7.96
N ARG A 26 -21.07 -4.19 8.15
CA ARG A 26 -20.18 -3.04 8.43
C ARG A 26 -19.37 -3.27 9.71
N GLN A 27 -20.02 -3.71 10.78
CA GLN A 27 -19.38 -4.02 12.06
C GLN A 27 -18.39 -5.18 11.97
N MET A 28 -18.64 -6.16 11.09
CA MET A 28 -17.69 -7.24 10.79
C MET A 28 -16.48 -6.74 9.98
N ALA A 29 -16.68 -5.83 9.04
CA ALA A 29 -15.61 -5.26 8.21
C ALA A 29 -14.72 -4.29 9.00
N GLU A 30 -15.29 -3.52 9.93
CA GLU A 30 -14.58 -2.58 10.81
C GLU A 30 -13.50 -3.26 11.68
N ARG A 31 -13.58 -4.58 11.88
CA ARG A 31 -12.51 -5.37 12.52
C ARG A 31 -11.24 -5.49 11.65
N PHE A 32 -11.38 -5.39 10.34
CA PHE A 32 -10.31 -5.63 9.36
C PHE A 32 -9.96 -4.40 8.52
N VAL A 33 -10.82 -3.39 8.48
CA VAL A 33 -10.65 -2.14 7.72
C VAL A 33 -10.92 -0.97 8.65
N ALA A 34 -9.98 -0.02 8.73
CA ALA A 34 -10.06 1.12 9.64
C ALA A 34 -11.26 2.04 9.35
N GLY A 35 -11.64 2.17 8.07
CA GLY A 35 -12.78 2.93 7.58
C GLY A 35 -12.59 3.31 6.11
N ASP A 36 -13.38 4.29 5.65
CA ASP A 36 -13.43 4.70 4.23
C ASP A 36 -12.63 5.99 3.97
N THR A 37 -12.10 6.62 5.01
CA THR A 37 -11.43 7.92 4.92
C THR A 37 -10.04 7.91 5.56
N ILE A 38 -9.18 8.85 5.17
CA ILE A 38 -7.87 9.05 5.82
C ILE A 38 -8.05 9.33 7.32
N ALA A 39 -9.07 10.10 7.71
CA ALA A 39 -9.36 10.36 9.12
C ALA A 39 -9.66 9.08 9.91
N ASP A 40 -10.36 8.12 9.31
CA ASP A 40 -10.60 6.81 9.94
C ASP A 40 -9.30 6.01 10.10
N ALA A 41 -8.43 6.04 9.07
CA ALA A 41 -7.13 5.39 9.12
C ALA A 41 -6.21 6.00 10.19
N ILE A 42 -6.20 7.32 10.32
CA ILE A 42 -5.44 8.04 11.36
C ILE A 42 -5.98 7.73 12.75
N ARG A 43 -7.30 7.69 12.94
CA ARG A 43 -7.92 7.29 14.22
C ARG A 43 -7.47 5.88 14.62
N ALA A 44 -7.54 4.92 13.69
CA ALA A 44 -7.09 3.55 13.95
C ALA A 44 -5.57 3.47 14.20
N GLY A 45 -4.77 4.26 13.49
CA GLY A 45 -3.33 4.39 13.73
C GLY A 45 -3.03 4.89 15.14
N ARG A 46 -3.78 5.90 15.61
CA ARG A 46 -3.65 6.44 16.97
C ARG A 46 -4.04 5.40 18.02
N GLU A 47 -5.12 4.64 17.81
CA GLU A 47 -5.52 3.54 18.69
C GLU A 47 -4.42 2.46 18.80
N CYS A 48 -3.72 2.15 17.70
CA CYS A 48 -2.54 1.27 17.72
C CYS A 48 -1.39 1.87 18.52
N ASN A 49 -1.07 3.15 18.30
CA ASN A 49 0.00 3.84 19.02
C ASN A 49 -0.27 3.95 20.53
N ASP A 50 -1.52 4.23 20.92
CA ASP A 50 -1.95 4.27 22.33
C ASP A 50 -1.82 2.88 23.00
N ALA A 51 -1.92 1.80 22.21
CA ALA A 51 -1.65 0.43 22.65
C ALA A 51 -0.16 0.05 22.64
N GLY A 52 0.75 0.97 22.30
CA GLY A 52 2.19 0.75 22.22
C GLY A 52 2.65 0.01 20.95
N LEU A 53 1.84 0.01 19.89
CA LEU A 53 2.15 -0.58 18.59
C LEU A 53 2.42 0.50 17.55
N THR A 54 3.27 0.21 16.56
CA THR A 54 3.37 1.05 15.35
C THR A 54 2.31 0.65 14.33
N ALA A 55 2.02 1.54 13.38
CA ALA A 55 1.02 1.30 12.34
C ALA A 55 1.62 1.28 10.93
N SER A 56 1.00 0.53 10.02
CA SER A 56 1.22 0.66 8.58
C SER A 56 -0.13 0.89 7.92
N LEU A 57 -0.31 2.05 7.30
CA LEU A 57 -1.56 2.39 6.61
C LEU A 57 -1.49 1.88 5.16
N ASP A 58 -2.57 1.29 4.67
CA ASP A 58 -2.70 0.78 3.30
C ASP A 58 -3.98 1.32 2.69
N TYR A 59 -3.86 1.97 1.53
CA TYR A 59 -5.02 2.46 0.79
C TYR A 59 -5.58 1.33 -0.08
N LEU A 60 -6.78 0.85 0.29
CA LEU A 60 -7.46 -0.21 -0.43
C LEU A 60 -8.17 0.33 -1.68
N GLY A 61 -7.42 0.43 -2.79
CA GLY A 61 -7.96 0.69 -4.13
C GLY A 61 -8.39 -0.59 -4.87
N GLU A 62 -9.44 -0.49 -5.68
CA GLU A 62 -9.82 -1.52 -6.67
C GLU A 62 -8.81 -1.55 -7.85
N SER A 63 -8.85 -2.58 -8.70
CA SER A 63 -7.91 -2.77 -9.82
C SER A 63 -7.80 -1.53 -10.71
N VAL A 64 -6.67 -0.83 -10.62
CA VAL A 64 -6.36 0.36 -11.40
C VAL A 64 -6.14 -0.03 -12.86
N SER A 65 -6.93 0.56 -13.75
CA SER A 65 -6.97 0.23 -15.18
C SER A 65 -6.65 1.42 -16.09
N SER A 66 -6.50 2.61 -15.51
CA SER A 66 -6.19 3.84 -16.24
C SER A 66 -5.14 4.69 -15.53
N ARG A 67 -4.46 5.56 -16.28
CA ARG A 67 -3.47 6.49 -15.71
C ARG A 67 -4.11 7.46 -14.71
N ASP A 68 -5.34 7.90 -14.96
CA ASP A 68 -6.05 8.80 -14.05
C ASP A 68 -6.37 8.14 -12.69
N GLU A 69 -6.76 6.87 -12.71
CA GLU A 69 -6.95 6.07 -11.49
C GLU A 69 -5.62 5.89 -10.73
N ALA A 70 -4.52 5.62 -11.44
CA ALA A 70 -3.20 5.50 -10.83
C ALA A 70 -2.72 6.82 -10.20
N LEU A 71 -2.94 7.94 -10.88
CA LEU A 71 -2.66 9.27 -10.35
C LEU A 71 -3.50 9.56 -9.10
N THR A 72 -4.77 9.17 -9.11
CA THR A 72 -5.65 9.31 -7.94
C THR A 72 -5.16 8.47 -6.76
N ALA A 73 -4.75 7.22 -6.99
CA ALA A 73 -4.18 6.37 -5.95
C ALA A 73 -2.87 6.93 -5.40
N THR A 74 -2.01 7.47 -6.27
CA THR A 74 -0.76 8.15 -5.89
C THR A 74 -1.04 9.35 -4.99
N GLU A 75 -2.01 10.19 -5.36
CA GLU A 75 -2.42 11.35 -4.56
C GLU A 75 -2.99 10.94 -3.20
N MET A 76 -3.76 9.86 -3.14
CA MET A 76 -4.27 9.32 -1.88
C MET A 76 -3.14 8.81 -0.97
N ALA A 77 -2.11 8.17 -1.53
CA ALA A 77 -0.94 7.75 -0.78
C ALA A 77 -0.15 8.96 -0.22
N ILE A 78 0.05 9.99 -1.05
CA ILE A 78 0.70 11.27 -0.65
C ILE A 78 -0.06 11.92 0.51
N ARG A 79 -1.38 12.07 0.39
CA ARG A 79 -2.21 12.67 1.45
C ARG A 79 -2.24 11.85 2.73
N THR A 80 -2.10 10.53 2.62
CA THR A 80 -2.01 9.64 3.78
C THR A 80 -0.68 9.85 4.51
N VAL A 81 0.43 9.97 3.77
CA VAL A 81 1.75 10.29 4.34
C VAL A 81 1.75 11.66 5.03
N GLU A 82 1.13 12.67 4.43
CA GLU A 82 0.95 13.99 5.06
C GLU A 82 0.18 13.88 6.37
N ALA A 83 -0.95 13.17 6.36
CA ALA A 83 -1.77 12.99 7.56
C ALA A 83 -1.04 12.21 8.67
N ILE A 84 -0.24 11.19 8.34
CA ILE A 84 0.59 10.47 9.32
C ILE A 84 1.47 11.43 10.10
N VAL A 85 2.13 12.37 9.41
CA VAL A 85 3.00 13.36 10.04
C VAL A 85 2.20 14.42 10.79
N GLU A 86 1.17 14.99 10.17
CA GLU A 86 0.34 16.06 10.76
C GLU A 86 -0.31 15.61 12.09
N ASP A 87 -0.74 14.36 12.17
CA ASP A 87 -1.37 13.79 13.36
C ASP A 87 -0.38 13.11 14.32
N GLY A 88 0.91 13.06 13.97
CA GLY A 88 1.96 12.46 14.79
C GLY A 88 1.78 10.95 15.02
N ILE A 89 1.37 10.23 13.98
CA ILE A 89 1.21 8.78 14.02
C ILE A 89 2.58 8.12 13.89
N ASP A 90 2.94 7.24 14.84
CA ASP A 90 4.10 6.36 14.73
C ASP A 90 3.76 5.23 13.75
N GLY A 91 4.11 5.44 12.48
CA GLY A 91 3.80 4.52 11.42
C GLY A 91 4.42 4.84 10.06
N ASN A 92 4.03 4.02 9.09
CA ASN A 92 4.45 4.10 7.69
C ASN A 92 3.28 3.80 6.76
N ILE A 93 3.54 3.80 5.45
CA ILE A 93 2.55 3.44 4.43
C ILE A 93 3.01 2.21 3.65
N SER A 94 2.06 1.35 3.26
CA SER A 94 2.27 0.28 2.29
C SER A 94 1.45 0.59 1.03
N ILE A 95 2.04 0.31 -0.14
CA ILE A 95 1.40 0.53 -1.44
C ILE A 95 1.61 -0.69 -2.35
N LYS A 96 0.69 -0.89 -3.29
CA LYS A 96 0.81 -1.92 -4.34
C LYS A 96 1.24 -1.25 -5.65
N PRO A 97 2.38 -1.63 -6.25
CA PRO A 97 2.83 -1.04 -7.51
C PRO A 97 1.78 -1.06 -8.64
N THR A 98 0.95 -2.11 -8.72
CA THR A 98 -0.14 -2.16 -9.72
C THR A 98 -1.14 -1.01 -9.58
N GLN A 99 -1.46 -0.60 -8.34
CA GLN A 99 -2.32 0.56 -8.09
C GLN A 99 -1.67 1.88 -8.54
N LEU A 100 -0.33 1.94 -8.60
CA LEU A 100 0.40 3.12 -9.09
C LEU A 100 0.72 3.03 -10.58
N GLY A 101 0.22 2.01 -11.27
CA GLY A 101 0.27 1.88 -12.72
C GLY A 101 1.31 0.88 -13.25
N LEU A 102 1.79 -0.06 -12.44
CA LEU A 102 2.78 -1.06 -12.89
C LEU A 102 2.33 -1.86 -14.12
N ASP A 103 1.03 -2.17 -14.24
CA ASP A 103 0.47 -2.86 -15.41
C ASP A 103 0.14 -1.94 -16.60
N ILE A 104 0.23 -0.62 -16.40
CA ILE A 104 0.00 0.36 -17.45
C ILE A 104 1.34 0.65 -18.15
N ASP A 105 2.34 1.06 -17.37
CA ASP A 105 3.67 1.42 -17.84
C ASP A 105 4.64 1.51 -16.65
N GLU A 106 5.76 0.79 -16.72
CA GLU A 106 6.71 0.70 -15.60
C GLU A 106 7.38 2.03 -15.28
N ALA A 107 7.69 2.85 -16.31
CA ALA A 107 8.29 4.17 -16.12
C ALA A 107 7.30 5.12 -15.42
N PHE A 108 6.05 5.14 -15.86
CA PHE A 108 4.97 5.89 -15.21
C PHE A 108 4.75 5.44 -13.76
N CYS A 109 4.75 4.14 -13.49
CA CYS A 109 4.68 3.62 -12.12
C CYS A 109 5.85 4.14 -11.27
N ARG A 110 7.08 4.10 -11.81
CA ARG A 110 8.27 4.60 -11.14
C ARG A 110 8.15 6.09 -10.83
N GLU A 111 7.73 6.92 -11.78
CA GLU A 111 7.48 8.36 -11.58
C GLU A 111 6.48 8.62 -10.45
N ASN A 112 5.37 7.85 -10.40
CA ASN A 112 4.38 7.97 -9.33
C ASN A 112 4.96 7.60 -7.95
N VAL A 113 5.73 6.52 -7.88
CA VAL A 113 6.41 6.12 -6.63
C VAL A 113 7.45 7.16 -6.21
N GLU A 114 8.25 7.70 -7.13
CA GLU A 114 9.23 8.75 -6.83
C GLU A 114 8.58 10.02 -6.29
N ARG A 115 7.42 10.42 -6.82
CA ARG A 115 6.62 11.54 -6.28
C ARG A 115 6.20 11.28 -4.82
N LEU A 116 5.69 10.08 -4.53
CA LEU A 116 5.32 9.68 -3.17
C LEU A 116 6.53 9.68 -2.23
N LEU A 117 7.65 9.06 -2.65
CA LEU A 117 8.85 8.98 -1.84
C LEU A 117 9.46 10.36 -1.55
N THR A 118 9.48 11.24 -2.55
CA THR A 118 9.96 12.62 -2.39
C THR A 118 9.11 13.34 -1.35
N ARG A 119 7.78 13.25 -1.46
CA ARG A 119 6.90 13.89 -0.47
C ARG A 119 7.11 13.30 0.93
N ALA A 120 7.22 11.98 1.05
CA ALA A 120 7.46 11.28 2.31
C ALA A 120 8.76 11.68 3.02
N ARG A 121 9.76 12.16 2.27
CA ARG A 121 10.97 12.78 2.82
C ARG A 121 10.74 14.21 3.28
N GLU A 122 10.10 15.01 2.42
CA GLU A 122 9.86 16.44 2.69
C GLU A 122 9.01 16.66 3.94
N VAL A 123 7.92 15.90 4.11
CA VAL A 123 7.04 16.06 5.27
C VAL A 123 7.71 15.65 6.59
N GLY A 124 8.72 14.79 6.52
CA GLY A 124 9.49 14.32 7.66
C GLY A 124 10.32 15.41 8.36
N ASN A 125 10.47 16.58 7.75
CA ASN A 125 11.07 17.80 8.31
C ASN A 125 12.45 17.61 9.03
N GLY A 126 13.21 16.57 8.68
CA GLY A 126 14.51 16.25 9.29
C GLY A 126 14.46 15.50 10.63
N GLU A 127 13.27 15.23 11.17
CA GLU A 127 13.07 14.41 12.39
C GLU A 127 12.87 12.91 12.06
N GLY A 128 12.57 12.59 10.80
CA GLY A 128 12.55 11.24 10.24
C GLY A 128 11.80 11.18 8.92
N GLU A 129 12.24 10.36 7.96
CA GLU A 129 11.52 10.16 6.69
C GLU A 129 10.37 9.14 6.88
N ILE A 130 9.19 9.37 6.29
CA ILE A 130 8.14 8.34 6.30
C ILE A 130 8.56 7.21 5.36
N PHE A 131 8.63 5.99 5.90
CA PHE A 131 8.94 4.80 5.14
C PHE A 131 7.77 4.41 4.24
N VAL A 132 8.07 3.99 3.01
CA VAL A 132 7.10 3.48 2.04
C VAL A 132 7.46 2.04 1.70
N ARG A 133 6.53 1.13 1.98
CA ARG A 133 6.68 -0.29 1.63
C ARG A 133 6.00 -0.61 0.31
N LEU A 134 6.75 -1.18 -0.62
CA LEU A 134 6.21 -1.76 -1.85
C LEU A 134 5.76 -3.19 -1.56
N ASP A 135 4.44 -3.39 -1.45
CA ASP A 135 3.85 -4.70 -1.24
C ASP A 135 4.16 -5.64 -2.40
N MET A 136 4.47 -6.89 -2.06
CA MET A 136 4.68 -7.93 -3.05
C MET A 136 3.35 -8.58 -3.42
N GLU A 137 3.02 -8.52 -4.70
CA GLU A 137 1.76 -9.01 -5.26
C GLU A 137 1.88 -10.48 -5.73
N SER A 138 1.16 -10.88 -6.78
CA SER A 138 1.27 -12.23 -7.34
C SER A 138 2.66 -12.48 -7.95
N SER A 139 2.96 -13.75 -8.24
CA SER A 139 4.27 -14.18 -8.77
C SER A 139 4.68 -13.48 -10.08
N GLU A 140 3.73 -12.98 -10.88
CA GLU A 140 4.01 -12.28 -12.14
C GLU A 140 4.57 -10.86 -11.95
N TYR A 141 4.45 -10.32 -10.73
CA TYR A 141 4.93 -8.98 -10.37
C TYR A 141 6.28 -9.00 -9.68
N VAL A 142 6.72 -10.15 -9.17
CA VAL A 142 7.91 -10.23 -8.29
C VAL A 142 9.15 -9.60 -8.90
N GLU A 143 9.50 -9.95 -10.15
CA GLU A 143 10.68 -9.34 -10.79
C GLU A 143 10.53 -7.83 -10.94
N ARG A 144 9.36 -7.38 -11.43
CA ARG A 144 9.09 -5.97 -11.69
C ARG A 144 9.14 -5.14 -10.41
N THR A 145 8.63 -5.67 -9.29
CA THR A 145 8.69 -5.01 -7.98
C THR A 145 10.09 -4.99 -7.39
N VAL A 146 10.86 -6.09 -7.51
CA VAL A 146 12.27 -6.12 -7.06
C VAL A 146 13.11 -5.12 -7.87
N ALA A 147 13.01 -5.15 -9.20
CA ALA A 147 13.73 -4.23 -10.08
C ALA A 147 13.34 -2.76 -9.85
N LEU A 148 12.06 -2.48 -9.61
CA LEU A 148 11.61 -1.15 -9.22
C LEU A 148 12.28 -0.69 -7.91
N THR A 149 12.38 -1.58 -6.92
CA THR A 149 13.03 -1.27 -5.64
C THR A 149 14.51 -0.95 -5.84
N GLU A 150 15.24 -1.78 -6.59
CA GLU A 150 16.64 -1.56 -6.95
C GLU A 150 16.83 -0.20 -7.65
N ALA A 151 16.01 0.11 -8.66
CA ALA A 151 16.07 1.36 -9.42
C ALA A 151 15.76 2.61 -8.58
N LEU A 152 14.94 2.49 -7.53
CA LEU A 152 14.68 3.57 -6.57
C LEU A 152 15.86 3.77 -5.62
N TRP A 153 16.50 2.67 -5.18
CA TRP A 153 17.72 2.74 -4.39
C TRP A 153 18.90 3.33 -5.17
N GLU A 154 19.07 2.96 -6.43
CA GLU A 154 20.07 3.56 -7.33
C GLU A 154 19.84 5.07 -7.53
N ALA A 155 18.58 5.51 -7.58
CA ALA A 155 18.20 6.91 -7.66
C ALA A 155 18.37 7.69 -6.34
N GLY A 156 18.83 7.03 -5.26
CA GLY A 156 19.12 7.67 -3.97
C GLY A 156 17.96 7.68 -2.98
N TYR A 157 16.86 6.97 -3.23
CA TYR A 157 15.81 6.78 -2.25
C TYR A 157 16.22 5.76 -1.18
N ARG A 158 15.94 6.06 0.09
CA ARG A 158 16.31 5.24 1.27
C ARG A 158 15.16 5.03 2.24
N ASN A 159 14.07 5.77 2.07
CA ASN A 159 12.79 5.56 2.75
C ASN A 159 11.88 4.58 2.00
N VAL A 160 12.45 3.61 1.30
CA VAL A 160 11.70 2.61 0.51
C VAL A 160 12.27 1.22 0.70
N GLY A 161 11.38 0.23 0.74
CA GLY A 161 11.75 -1.18 0.67
C GLY A 161 10.59 -2.03 0.17
N THR A 162 10.85 -3.30 -0.12
CA THR A 162 9.84 -4.24 -0.62
C THR A 162 9.69 -5.47 0.28
N VAL A 163 8.72 -6.31 -0.05
CA VAL A 163 8.37 -7.54 0.65
C VAL A 163 8.89 -8.73 -0.15
N LEU A 164 9.39 -9.76 0.53
CA LEU A 164 9.70 -11.04 -0.08
C LEU A 164 8.82 -12.14 0.51
N GLN A 165 8.36 -13.05 -0.35
CA GLN A 165 7.38 -14.07 0.02
C GLN A 165 8.07 -15.43 0.19
N SER A 166 8.16 -15.95 1.42
CA SER A 166 8.93 -17.17 1.75
C SER A 166 8.51 -18.45 1.00
N TYR A 167 7.30 -18.47 0.42
CA TYR A 167 6.79 -19.58 -0.39
C TYR A 167 7.37 -19.63 -1.83
N MET A 168 8.14 -18.62 -2.28
CA MET A 168 8.69 -18.57 -3.63
C MET A 168 10.08 -19.20 -3.68
N ARG A 169 10.31 -20.04 -4.70
CA ARG A 169 11.63 -20.68 -4.91
C ARG A 169 12.77 -19.68 -5.14
N ARG A 170 12.46 -18.52 -5.73
CA ARG A 170 13.40 -17.44 -6.04
C ARG A 170 13.76 -16.55 -4.85
N THR A 171 13.05 -16.65 -3.73
CA THR A 171 13.24 -15.74 -2.58
C THR A 171 14.65 -15.73 -2.00
N PRO A 172 15.38 -16.85 -1.87
CA PRO A 172 16.77 -16.80 -1.40
C PRO A 172 17.65 -15.87 -2.25
N ASP A 173 17.55 -15.96 -3.58
CA ASP A 173 18.31 -15.12 -4.50
C ASP A 173 17.87 -13.65 -4.42
N ASP A 174 16.57 -13.39 -4.30
CA ASP A 174 16.06 -12.01 -4.15
C ASP A 174 16.45 -11.39 -2.78
N VAL A 175 16.59 -12.20 -1.72
CA VAL A 175 17.14 -11.73 -0.43
C VAL A 175 18.58 -11.28 -0.62
N GLU A 176 19.40 -12.05 -1.34
CA GLU A 176 20.79 -11.68 -1.63
C GLU A 176 20.87 -10.38 -2.43
N ARG A 177 20.04 -10.23 -3.48
CA ARG A 177 19.96 -9.00 -4.27
C ARG A 177 19.64 -7.77 -3.42
N LEU A 178 18.57 -7.85 -2.62
CA LEU A 178 18.09 -6.71 -1.84
C LEU A 178 19.00 -6.35 -0.66
N ASN A 179 19.77 -7.31 -0.13
CA ASN A 179 20.77 -7.03 0.92
C ASN A 179 22.01 -6.28 0.41
N LEU A 180 22.20 -6.16 -0.92
CA LEU A 180 23.32 -5.42 -1.52
C LEU A 180 23.04 -3.93 -1.72
N LEU A 181 21.79 -3.49 -1.53
CA LEU A 181 21.36 -2.09 -1.66
C LEU A 181 21.80 -1.22 -0.48
#